data_AF-A0AAJ0CI94-F1
#
_entry.id   AF-A0AAJ0CI94-F1
#
_cell.length_a   1.000
_cell.length_b   1.000
_cell.length_c   1.000
_cell.angle_alpha   90.00
_cell.angle_beta   90.00
_cell.angle_gamma   90.00
#
_symmetry.space_group_name_H-M   'P 1'
#
loop_
_entity.id
_entity.type
_entity.pdbx_description
1 polymer ?
#
loop_
_entity_poly.entity_id
_entity_poly.type
_entity_poly.pdbx_seq_one_letter_code
_entity_poly.pdbx_strand_id
1 'polypeptide(L)'
;MRLPTHRNLVPFDRLVLDELNGHVVGFISLYIPGGTISENKSRVFKLKWLQQLPSVIDDLNLKYGIAHQDISSRNLLVDSKSDARMLFDFDYSGQKGGIGYGKDWNDVKGVIFTLYETITCDTHF
;
A
#
# COMPACT_ATOMS: atom_id res chain seq x y z
N MET A 1 -9.75 -8.99 7.90
CA MET A 1 -8.27 -9.02 7.92
C MET A 1 -7.79 -7.94 8.87
N ARG A 2 -6.99 -8.26 9.91
CA ARG A 2 -6.43 -7.23 10.80
C ARG A 2 -5.05 -6.87 10.26
N LEU A 3 -4.91 -5.69 9.66
CA LEU A 3 -3.62 -5.23 9.17
C LEU A 3 -2.68 -4.97 10.34
N PRO A 4 -1.40 -5.38 10.24
CA PRO A 4 -0.42 -5.11 11.27
C PRO A 4 -0.10 -3.61 11.34
N THR A 5 0.14 -3.09 12.54
CA THR A 5 0.67 -1.73 12.68
C THR A 5 2.09 -1.70 12.14
N HIS A 6 2.33 -0.91 11.10
CA HIS A 6 3.65 -0.78 10.47
C HIS A 6 3.86 0.64 9.97
N ARG A 7 5.06 1.20 10.15
CA ARG A 7 5.38 2.61 9.82
C ARG A 7 5.24 2.96 8.33
N ASN A 8 5.27 1.95 7.47
CA ASN A 8 5.11 2.07 6.02
C ASN A 8 3.75 1.60 5.52
N LEU A 9 2.76 1.42 6.41
CA LEU A 9 1.36 1.18 6.05
C LEU A 9 0.52 2.37 6.54
N VAL A 10 -0.45 2.80 5.74
CA VAL A 10 -1.41 3.81 6.21
C VAL A 10 -2.25 3.19 7.34
N PRO A 11 -2.31 3.84 8.53
CA PRO A 11 -3.06 3.30 9.66
C PRO A 11 -4.55 3.22 9.37
N PHE A 12 -5.12 2.05 9.64
CA PHE A 12 -6.55 1.88 9.79
C PHE A 12 -6.98 2.39 11.18
N ASP A 13 -7.98 3.27 11.23
CA ASP A 13 -8.50 3.83 12.49
C ASP A 13 -9.69 3.01 13.03
N ARG A 14 -10.82 3.03 12.32
CA ARG A 14 -12.05 2.37 12.77
C ARG A 14 -12.99 2.02 11.61
N LEU A 15 -13.88 1.05 11.86
CA LEU A 15 -15.03 0.80 11.01
C LEU A 15 -16.12 1.82 11.29
N VAL A 16 -16.86 2.18 10.24
CA VAL A 16 -18.10 2.94 10.34
C VAL A 16 -19.25 1.95 10.19
N LEU A 17 -20.15 1.95 11.18
CA LEU A 17 -21.34 1.11 11.20
C LEU A 17 -22.58 1.96 10.93
N ASP A 18 -23.57 1.40 10.24
CA ASP A 18 -24.88 2.05 10.13
C ASP A 18 -25.63 1.96 11.46
N GLU A 19 -26.36 3.01 11.80
CA GLU A 19 -27.08 3.10 13.08
C GLU A 19 -28.34 2.23 13.16
N LEU A 20 -28.87 1.77 12.02
CA LEU A 20 -30.15 1.06 11.95
C LEU A 20 -30.00 -0.45 12.17
N ASN A 21 -28.96 -1.05 11.57
CA ASN A 21 -28.74 -2.50 11.54
C ASN A 21 -27.34 -2.90 12.03
N GLY A 22 -26.42 -1.94 12.22
CA GLY A 22 -25.04 -2.21 12.67
C GLY A 22 -24.15 -2.84 11.60
N HIS A 23 -24.52 -2.77 10.32
CA HIS A 23 -23.70 -3.24 9.21
C HIS A 23 -22.52 -2.28 8.97
N VAL A 24 -21.41 -2.84 8.48
CA VAL A 24 -20.25 -2.05 8.08
C VAL A 24 -20.58 -1.29 6.79
N VAL A 25 -20.50 0.04 6.83
CA VAL A 25 -20.72 0.92 5.67
C VAL A 25 -19.43 1.57 5.18
N GLY A 26 -18.35 1.46 5.95
CA GLY A 26 -17.05 1.95 5.54
C GLY A 26 -16.03 1.87 6.65
N PHE A 27 -14.94 2.60 6.47
CA PHE A 27 -13.89 2.73 7.47
C PHE A 27 -13.26 4.12 7.41
N ILE A 28 -12.57 4.48 8.48
CA ILE A 28 -11.80 5.71 8.60
C ILE A 28 -10.33 5.33 8.58
N SER A 29 -9.56 6.11 7.83
CA SER A 29 -8.11 5.98 7.71
C SER A 29 -7.46 7.35 7.90
N LEU A 30 -6.18 7.36 8.25
CA LEU A 30 -5.42 8.60 8.40
C LEU A 30 -5.25 9.30 7.05
N TYR A 31 -5.66 10.55 6.95
CA TYR A 31 -5.39 11.38 5.77
C TYR A 31 -3.92 11.78 5.71
N ILE A 32 -3.23 11.40 4.62
CA ILE A 32 -1.85 11.80 4.33
C ILE A 32 -1.87 12.86 3.22
N PRO A 33 -1.48 14.11 3.49
CA PRO A 33 -1.50 15.17 2.49
C PRO A 33 -0.38 14.99 1.45
N GLY A 34 -0.54 15.66 0.30
CA GLY A 34 0.50 15.78 -0.72
C GLY A 34 0.32 14.85 -1.93
N GLY A 35 -0.73 14.02 -1.93
CA GLY A 35 -1.06 13.12 -3.02
C GLY A 35 -0.14 11.91 -3.12
N THR A 36 -0.58 10.96 -3.93
CA THR A 36 0.13 9.72 -4.22
C THR A 36 1.40 9.98 -5.02
N ILE A 37 2.26 8.97 -5.16
CA ILE A 37 3.46 9.08 -6.02
C ILE A 37 3.06 9.30 -7.47
N SER A 38 1.96 8.70 -7.95
CA SER A 38 1.48 8.90 -9.33
C SER A 38 0.95 10.32 -9.58
N GLU A 39 0.35 10.95 -8.57
CA GLU A 39 -0.21 12.31 -8.66
C GLU A 39 0.88 13.38 -8.56
N ASN A 40 1.83 13.21 -7.64
CA ASN A 40 2.85 14.20 -7.34
C ASN A 40 4.18 13.89 -8.06
N LYS A 41 4.20 14.09 -9.38
CA LYS A 41 5.36 13.82 -10.23
C LYS A 41 6.56 14.75 -10.00
N SER A 42 6.37 15.89 -9.36
CA SER A 42 7.47 16.81 -9.01
C SER A 42 8.21 16.39 -7.73
N ARG A 43 7.74 15.36 -7.02
CA ARG A 43 8.35 14.87 -5.80
C ARG A 43 9.72 14.28 -6.08
N VAL A 44 10.75 14.85 -5.45
CA VAL A 44 12.11 14.32 -5.52
C VAL A 44 12.14 12.92 -4.92
N PHE A 45 12.53 11.95 -5.74
CA PHE A 45 12.74 10.60 -5.32
C PHE A 45 13.84 10.47 -4.26
N LYS A 46 13.61 9.64 -3.23
CA LYS A 46 14.59 9.36 -2.18
C LYS A 46 14.98 7.90 -2.20
N LEU A 47 16.29 7.62 -2.18
CA LEU A 47 16.83 6.26 -2.19
C LEU A 47 16.26 5.39 -1.04
N LYS A 48 16.01 5.97 0.13
CA LYS A 48 15.39 5.25 1.27
C LYS A 48 14.02 4.66 0.95
N TRP A 49 13.29 5.24 0.00
CA TRP A 49 12.01 4.68 -0.45
C TRP A 49 12.26 3.35 -1.17
N LEU A 50 13.35 3.16 -1.92
CA LEU A 50 13.69 1.85 -2.50
C LEU A 50 13.82 0.75 -1.46
N GLN A 51 14.33 1.07 -0.28
CA GLN A 51 14.50 0.08 0.77
C GLN A 51 13.17 -0.18 1.50
N GLN A 52 12.39 0.86 1.72
CA GLN A 52 11.13 0.76 2.46
C GLN A 52 10.06 -0.09 1.76
N LEU A 53 10.07 -0.22 0.41
CA LEU A 53 8.96 -0.88 -0.31
C LEU A 53 9.14 -2.40 -0.25
N PRO A 54 10.26 -2.96 -0.72
CA PRO A 54 10.54 -4.37 -0.54
C PRO A 54 10.42 -4.78 0.93
N SER A 55 10.93 -3.97 1.87
CA SER A 55 10.86 -4.30 3.30
C SER A 55 9.42 -4.45 3.81
N VAL A 56 8.49 -3.54 3.48
CA VAL A 56 7.09 -3.70 3.93
C VAL A 56 6.39 -4.85 3.20
N ILE A 57 6.73 -5.09 1.94
CA ILE A 57 6.19 -6.19 1.14
C ILE A 57 6.68 -7.54 1.65
N ASP A 58 7.95 -7.65 2.05
CA ASP A 58 8.52 -8.84 2.67
C ASP A 58 7.83 -9.13 4.01
N ASP A 59 7.60 -8.11 4.84
CA ASP A 59 6.85 -8.24 6.08
C ASP A 59 5.42 -8.77 5.82
N LEU A 60 4.69 -8.15 4.89
CA LEU A 60 3.36 -8.64 4.49
C LEU A 60 3.41 -10.09 4.01
N ASN A 61 4.30 -10.40 3.07
CA ASN A 61 4.34 -11.68 2.39
C ASN A 61 4.88 -12.83 3.23
N LEU A 62 5.93 -12.60 4.01
CA LEU A 62 6.69 -13.64 4.71
C LEU A 62 6.29 -13.75 6.18
N LYS A 63 6.01 -12.62 6.85
CA LYS A 63 5.66 -12.62 8.27
C LYS A 63 4.16 -12.75 8.49
N TYR A 64 3.34 -12.07 7.70
CA TYR A 64 1.88 -12.07 7.88
C TYR A 64 1.13 -12.99 6.90
N GLY A 65 1.81 -13.48 5.86
CA GLY A 65 1.20 -14.30 4.81
C GLY A 65 0.15 -13.55 3.99
N ILE A 66 0.27 -12.22 3.92
CA ILE A 66 -0.62 -11.30 3.22
C ILE A 66 0.03 -10.93 1.89
N ALA A 67 -0.68 -11.14 0.79
CA ALA A 67 -0.32 -10.57 -0.51
C ALA A 67 -1.19 -9.32 -0.74
N HIS A 68 -0.57 -8.20 -1.13
CA HIS A 68 -1.33 -6.97 -1.41
C HIS A 68 -1.99 -7.00 -2.79
N GLN A 69 -1.31 -7.59 -3.77
CA GLN A 69 -1.76 -7.86 -5.14
C GLN A 69 -2.02 -6.64 -6.02
N ASP A 70 -1.80 -5.43 -5.49
CA ASP A 70 -1.97 -4.18 -6.22
C ASP A 70 -0.90 -3.13 -5.87
N ILE A 71 0.37 -3.56 -5.89
CA ILE A 71 1.49 -2.66 -5.65
C ILE A 71 1.71 -1.78 -6.88
N SER A 72 1.45 -0.48 -6.70
CA SER A 72 1.53 0.53 -7.76
C SER A 72 1.85 1.92 -7.18
N SER A 73 2.33 2.84 -8.02
CA SER A 73 2.64 4.23 -7.63
C SER A 73 1.41 5.01 -7.13
N ARG A 74 0.21 4.66 -7.58
CA ARG A 74 -1.07 5.22 -7.09
C ARG A 74 -1.41 4.78 -5.66
N ASN A 75 -0.90 3.64 -5.21
CA ASN A 75 -1.16 3.09 -3.87
C ASN A 75 -0.06 3.46 -2.87
N LEU A 76 0.78 4.46 -3.20
CA LEU A 76 1.89 4.91 -2.37
C LEU A 76 1.75 6.40 -2.02
N LEU A 77 1.84 6.70 -0.74
CA LEU A 77 1.83 8.05 -0.16
C LEU A 77 3.17 8.34 0.51
N VAL A 78 3.48 9.62 0.74
CA VAL A 78 4.63 10.03 1.56
C VAL A 78 4.14 10.96 2.65
N ASP A 79 4.28 10.52 3.90
CA ASP A 79 4.05 11.39 5.03
C ASP A 79 5.18 12.41 5.14
N SER A 80 4.88 13.68 4.89
CA SER A 80 5.83 14.79 4.98
C SER A 80 6.45 14.95 6.38
N LYS A 81 5.76 14.52 7.45
CA LYS A 81 6.25 14.68 8.83
C LYS A 81 7.32 13.66 9.19
N SER A 82 7.04 12.39 8.94
CA SER A 82 7.99 11.29 9.22
C SER A 82 8.94 10.97 8.04
N ASP A 83 8.67 11.57 6.88
CA ASP A 83 9.32 11.26 5.60
C ASP A 83 9.28 9.74 5.28
N ALA A 84 8.22 9.07 5.72
CA ALA A 84 7.97 7.66 5.47
C ALA A 84 7.10 7.50 4.24
N ARG A 85 7.48 6.58 3.34
CA ARG A 85 6.57 6.15 2.29
C ARG A 85 5.61 5.11 2.86
N MET A 86 4.33 5.26 2.56
CA MET A 86 3.24 4.47 3.12
C MET A 86 2.44 3.80 2.01
N LEU A 87 2.14 2.52 2.18
CA LEU A 87 1.30 1.73 1.31
C LEU A 87 -0.14 1.71 1.84
N PHE A 88 -1.11 1.83 0.95
CA PHE A 88 -2.54 1.75 1.24
C PHE A 88 -3.27 1.02 0.12
N ASP A 89 -4.60 0.93 0.24
CA ASP A 89 -5.50 0.29 -0.72
C ASP A 89 -5.34 -1.24 -0.80
N PHE A 90 -5.89 -1.91 0.21
CA PHE A 90 -5.83 -3.36 0.37
C PHE A 90 -7.03 -4.08 -0.24
N ASP A 91 -7.78 -3.45 -1.16
CA ASP A 91 -9.03 -4.00 -1.70
C ASP A 91 -8.81 -5.32 -2.46
N TYR A 92 -7.65 -5.47 -3.11
CA TYR A 92 -7.24 -6.72 -3.77
C TYR A 92 -6.42 -7.64 -2.89
N SER A 93 -6.19 -7.31 -1.62
CA SER A 93 -5.32 -8.11 -0.76
C SER A 93 -5.93 -9.48 -0.42
N GLY A 94 -5.06 -10.46 -0.23
CA GLY A 94 -5.47 -11.84 0.05
C GLY A 94 -4.52 -12.53 1.02
N GLN A 95 -5.07 -13.45 1.83
CA GLN A 95 -4.24 -14.36 2.61
C GLN A 95 -3.67 -15.43 1.67
N LYS A 96 -2.36 -15.65 1.68
CA LYS A 96 -1.72 -16.69 0.84
C LYS A 96 -2.38 -18.05 1.05
N GLY A 97 -2.83 -18.66 -0.04
CA GLY A 97 -3.56 -19.94 -0.04
C GLY A 97 -5.02 -19.85 0.46
N GLY A 98 -5.51 -18.65 0.77
CA GLY A 98 -6.87 -18.38 1.19
C GLY A 98 -7.70 -17.63 0.14
N ILE A 99 -8.89 -17.20 0.55
CA ILE A 99 -9.81 -16.42 -0.28
C ILE A 99 -9.16 -15.08 -0.66
N GLY A 100 -9.34 -14.67 -1.92
CA GLY A 100 -8.81 -13.42 -2.45
C GLY A 100 -7.37 -13.51 -2.98
N TYR A 101 -6.65 -14.60 -2.72
CA TYR A 101 -5.28 -14.78 -3.24
C TYR A 101 -5.27 -15.31 -4.67
N GLY A 102 -4.80 -14.48 -5.60
CA GLY A 102 -4.45 -14.81 -6.97
C GLY A 102 -2.97 -15.18 -7.09
N LYS A 103 -2.68 -16.43 -7.46
CA LYS A 103 -1.29 -16.91 -7.60
C LYS A 103 -0.48 -16.10 -8.63
N ASP A 104 -1.14 -15.55 -9.64
CA ASP A 104 -0.51 -14.75 -10.70
C ASP A 104 -0.28 -13.27 -10.30
N TRP A 105 -0.96 -12.80 -9.24
CA TRP A 105 -0.88 -11.42 -8.74
C TRP A 105 0.25 -11.28 -7.74
N ASN A 106 1.47 -11.26 -8.28
CA ASN A 106 2.70 -11.28 -7.50
C ASN A 106 3.16 -9.86 -7.11
N ASP A 107 3.18 -9.57 -5.81
CA ASP A 107 3.69 -8.31 -5.24
C ASP A 107 5.11 -7.96 -5.73
N VAL A 108 5.98 -8.95 -5.96
CA VAL A 108 7.34 -8.72 -6.46
C VAL A 108 7.34 -8.01 -7.81
N LYS A 109 6.45 -8.41 -8.73
CA LYS A 109 6.31 -7.74 -10.02
C LYS A 109 5.84 -6.30 -9.82
N GLY A 110 4.84 -6.10 -8.96
CA GLY A 110 4.32 -4.78 -8.63
C GLY A 110 5.40 -3.86 -8.03
N VAL A 111 6.26 -4.39 -7.14
CA VAL A 111 7.43 -3.64 -6.64
C VAL A 111 8.35 -3.24 -7.80
N ILE A 112 8.75 -4.17 -8.67
CA ILE A 112 9.68 -3.88 -9.78
C ILE A 112 9.15 -2.76 -10.67
N PHE A 113 7.89 -2.87 -11.13
CA PHE A 113 7.30 -1.85 -12.01
C PHE A 113 7.13 -0.51 -11.27
N THR A 114 6.63 -0.53 -10.04
CA THR A 114 6.47 0.70 -9.25
C THR A 114 7.80 1.42 -9.02
N LEU A 115 8.88 0.66 -8.75
CA LEU A 115 10.20 1.24 -8.57
C LEU A 115 10.75 1.81 -9.86
N TYR A 116 10.59 1.11 -10.99
CA TYR A 116 10.94 1.65 -12.30
C TYR A 116 10.19 2.96 -12.53
N GLU A 117 8.86 2.97 -12.43
CA GLU A 117 8.03 4.16 -12.68
C GLU A 117 8.46 5.35 -11.83
N THR A 118 8.76 5.08 -10.55
CA THR A 118 9.14 6.13 -9.61
C THR A 118 10.53 6.70 -9.93
N ILE A 119 11.47 5.87 -10.37
CA ILE A 119 12.84 6.31 -10.70
C ILE A 119 12.87 7.04 -12.04
N THR A 120 12.23 6.46 -13.07
CA THR A 120 12.34 6.94 -14.45
C THR A 120 11.29 7.99 -14.80
N CYS A 121 10.21 8.09 -14.00
CA CYS A 121 8.99 8.82 -14.34
C CYS A 121 8.31 8.30 -15.62
N ASP A 122 8.70 7.12 -16.10
CA ASP A 122 8.14 6.48 -17.29
C ASP A 122 7.10 5.43 -16.89
N THR A 123 5.91 5.53 -17.49
CA THR A 123 4.75 4.69 -17.20
C THR A 123 4.39 3.75 -18.36
N HIS A 124 5.27 3.58 -19.35
CA HIS A 124 5.03 2.67 -20.49
C HIS A 124 5.61 1.28 -20.20
N PHE A 125 4.77 0.24 -20.27
CA PHE A 125 5.14 -1.18 -20.13
C PHE A 125 4.27 -2.09 -21.00
#